data_AF-A0A0S8IA64-F1
#
_entry.id   AF-A0A0S8IA64-F1
#
_cell.length_a   1.000
_cell.length_b   1.000
_cell.length_c   1.000
_cell.angle_alpha   90.00
_cell.angle_beta   90.00
_cell.angle_gamma   90.00
#
_symmetry.space_group_name_H-M   'P 1'
#
loop_
_entity.id
_entity.type
_entity.pdbx_description
1 polymer ?
#
loop_
_entity_poly.entity_id
_entity_poly.type
_entity_poly.pdbx_seq_one_letter_code
_entity_poly.pdbx_strand_id
1 'polypeptide(L)'
;MAPVPRAILDDSYADDLKCAICGHTSLQVVHVDALPDYVSCGQCNSAFVAEEGGQRVMYGMIDPSYPETRSFALRQWVHLGEVETKAASEHPPTVPVEPSISPFSEEVLVPEPPSSEEIPAPDEFAPPEDDFPPPDEPLDLEPEAIEEERSPTLKLEYSAIEKPVEAPVTPAFWESQEPTSPEPDVTIDEQVLEEETPFTPRESDPPPGHRFRVVLQGSEANIPESICAHCSQTPVRGRLAVVSSLPQGREVGQRKATTFNLPLCADCHRRAAERSEAERNARLQAHLISALIALISMVAALALGLKPLEEGPLGILILVILAVLGYTLPVIVLLNRIGSFPISEDAAYVRSTLLIPSEVQGLETAFEWRNETFAERFHQVNHEITVGQIVKVKDRSQSSQN
;
A
#
# COMPACT_ATOMS: atom_id res chain seq x y z
N MET A 1 -18.56 -10.47 -30.44
CA MET A 1 -18.69 -10.93 -29.04
C MET A 1 -17.76 -10.11 -28.19
N ALA A 2 -18.11 -9.84 -26.93
CA ALA A 2 -17.18 -9.18 -26.02
C ALA A 2 -16.01 -10.13 -25.72
N PRO A 3 -14.76 -9.65 -25.68
CA PRO A 3 -13.61 -10.46 -25.30
C PRO A 3 -13.77 -11.01 -23.87
N VAL A 4 -13.59 -12.32 -23.69
CA VAL A 4 -13.72 -13.02 -22.42
C VAL A 4 -12.33 -13.54 -22.01
N PRO A 5 -11.89 -13.37 -20.75
CA PRO A 5 -10.62 -13.92 -20.31
C PRO A 5 -10.67 -15.44 -20.24
N ARG A 6 -9.60 -16.09 -20.69
CA ARG A 6 -9.46 -17.54 -20.63
C ARG A 6 -9.32 -17.97 -19.17
N ALA A 7 -10.20 -18.85 -18.71
CA ALA A 7 -10.22 -19.28 -17.31
C ALA A 7 -8.99 -20.11 -16.92
N ILE A 8 -8.57 -21.03 -17.79
CA ILE A 8 -7.47 -21.96 -17.54
C ILE A 8 -6.45 -21.86 -18.69
N LEU A 9 -5.17 -21.72 -18.34
CA LEU A 9 -4.04 -21.72 -19.26
C LEU A 9 -3.13 -22.90 -18.94
N ASP A 10 -2.67 -23.64 -19.95
CA ASP A 10 -1.65 -24.68 -19.72
C ASP A 10 -0.29 -24.03 -19.44
N ASP A 11 0.53 -24.61 -18.55
CA ASP A 11 1.88 -24.09 -18.24
C ASP A 11 2.73 -23.87 -19.50
N SER A 12 2.60 -24.78 -20.47
CA SER A 12 3.29 -24.70 -21.77
C SER A 12 2.91 -23.51 -22.65
N TYR A 13 1.84 -22.78 -22.31
CA TYR A 13 1.43 -21.58 -23.05
C TYR A 13 2.53 -20.51 -23.07
N ALA A 14 3.35 -20.43 -22.03
CA ALA A 14 4.40 -19.43 -21.90
C ALA A 14 5.74 -19.83 -22.57
N ASP A 15 5.95 -21.11 -22.88
CA ASP A 15 7.25 -21.66 -23.29
C ASP A 15 7.81 -21.02 -24.58
N ASP A 16 6.93 -20.77 -25.55
CA ASP A 16 7.29 -20.21 -26.86
C ASP A 16 7.13 -18.67 -26.92
N LEU A 17 6.71 -18.04 -25.82
CA LEU A 17 6.42 -16.61 -25.78
C LEU A 17 7.57 -15.82 -25.16
N LYS A 18 7.80 -14.62 -25.71
CA LYS A 18 8.64 -13.59 -25.10
C LYS A 18 7.77 -12.53 -24.47
N CYS A 19 8.22 -11.94 -23.38
CA CYS A 19 7.55 -10.80 -22.78
C CYS A 19 7.50 -9.65 -23.78
N ALA A 20 6.31 -9.21 -24.19
CA ALA A 20 6.15 -8.09 -25.11
C ALA A 20 6.67 -6.75 -24.54
N ILE A 21 6.84 -6.63 -23.22
CA ILE A 21 7.35 -5.41 -22.58
C ILE A 21 8.88 -5.37 -22.61
N CYS A 22 9.55 -6.41 -22.13
CA CYS A 22 11.01 -6.41 -21.94
C CYS A 22 11.78 -7.36 -22.87
N GLY A 23 11.10 -8.14 -23.72
CA GLY A 23 11.70 -9.09 -24.67
C GLY A 23 12.26 -10.38 -24.08
N HIS A 24 12.25 -10.56 -22.75
CA HIS A 24 12.82 -11.74 -22.10
C HIS A 24 11.87 -12.96 -22.18
N THR A 25 12.42 -14.17 -22.21
CA THR A 25 11.70 -15.46 -22.24
C THR A 25 11.29 -15.97 -20.85
N SER A 26 11.30 -15.11 -19.83
CA SER A 26 11.01 -15.47 -18.44
C SER A 26 9.52 -15.32 -18.12
N LEU A 27 8.64 -15.86 -18.97
CA LEU A 27 7.19 -15.85 -18.75
C LEU A 27 6.79 -17.12 -17.99
N GLN A 28 5.89 -16.97 -17.01
CA GLN A 28 5.34 -18.08 -16.24
C GLN A 28 3.82 -17.93 -16.12
N VAL A 29 3.09 -19.03 -16.29
CA VAL A 29 1.65 -19.09 -16.02
C VAL A 29 1.46 -19.17 -14.51
N VAL A 30 0.52 -18.37 -13.99
CA VAL A 30 0.17 -18.33 -12.57
C VAL A 30 -1.30 -18.69 -12.44
N HIS A 31 -1.54 -19.80 -11.73
CA HIS A 31 -2.87 -20.29 -11.42
C HIS A 31 -3.37 -19.67 -10.12
N VAL A 32 -4.61 -19.16 -10.13
CA VAL A 32 -5.25 -18.59 -8.96
C VAL A 32 -6.66 -19.14 -8.81
N ASP A 33 -6.98 -19.65 -7.63
CA ASP A 33 -8.30 -20.17 -7.34
C ASP A 33 -9.39 -19.11 -7.55
N ALA A 34 -10.44 -19.49 -8.29
CA ALA A 34 -11.62 -18.66 -8.60
C ALA A 34 -11.36 -17.39 -9.43
N LEU A 35 -10.17 -17.23 -10.01
CA LEU A 35 -9.84 -16.16 -10.96
C LEU A 35 -9.28 -16.75 -12.26
N PRO A 36 -9.35 -16.02 -13.38
CA PRO A 36 -8.68 -16.46 -14.61
C PRO A 36 -7.17 -16.54 -14.41
N ASP A 37 -6.57 -17.60 -14.95
CA ASP A 37 -5.12 -17.73 -15.02
C ASP A 37 -4.50 -16.55 -15.77
N TYR A 38 -3.31 -16.14 -15.34
CA TYR A 38 -2.57 -15.05 -15.97
C TYR A 38 -1.11 -15.43 -16.18
N VAL A 39 -0.47 -14.73 -17.11
CA VAL A 39 0.95 -14.89 -17.38
C VAL A 39 1.68 -13.71 -16.75
N SER A 40 2.75 -14.01 -16.01
CA SER A 40 3.64 -13.01 -15.41
C SER A 40 5.06 -13.12 -15.96
N CYS A 41 5.74 -11.99 -16.09
CA CYS A 41 7.15 -11.95 -16.46
C CYS A 41 8.02 -11.80 -15.21
N GLY A 42 8.93 -12.75 -14.96
CA GLY A 42 9.83 -12.71 -13.81
C GLY A 42 10.89 -11.59 -13.83
N GLN A 43 11.11 -10.94 -14.99
CA GLN A 43 12.15 -9.92 -15.14
C GLN A 43 11.63 -8.50 -14.94
N CYS A 44 10.51 -8.14 -15.58
CA CYS A 44 9.92 -6.79 -15.49
C CYS A 44 8.61 -6.74 -14.70
N ASN A 45 8.19 -7.85 -14.09
CA ASN A 45 6.95 -7.96 -13.31
C ASN A 45 5.66 -7.58 -14.07
N SER A 46 5.67 -7.54 -15.40
CA SER A 46 4.44 -7.35 -16.18
C SER A 46 3.55 -8.58 -16.06
N ALA A 47 2.23 -8.38 -15.96
CA ALA A 47 1.26 -9.47 -15.87
C ALA A 47 0.04 -9.22 -16.77
N PHE A 48 -0.41 -10.26 -17.48
CA PHE A 48 -1.55 -10.19 -18.41
C PHE A 48 -2.40 -11.45 -18.42
N VAL A 49 -3.69 -11.29 -18.71
CA VAL A 49 -4.62 -12.40 -19.00
C VAL A 49 -4.80 -12.56 -20.51
N ALA A 50 -4.98 -13.78 -20.99
CA ALA A 50 -5.22 -14.07 -22.40
C ALA A 50 -6.72 -14.15 -22.72
N GLU A 51 -7.11 -13.76 -23.94
CA GLU A 51 -8.49 -13.90 -24.44
C GLU A 51 -8.81 -15.37 -24.75
N GLU A 52 -10.01 -15.83 -24.39
CA GLU A 52 -10.50 -17.16 -24.74
C GLU A 52 -10.70 -17.29 -26.27
N GLY A 53 -9.90 -18.17 -26.90
CA GLY A 53 -9.95 -18.40 -28.35
C GLY A 53 -9.45 -17.21 -29.20
N GLY A 54 -8.85 -16.20 -28.57
CA GLY A 54 -8.36 -14.98 -29.22
C GLY A 54 -6.84 -14.83 -29.20
N GLN A 55 -6.35 -13.77 -29.85
CA GLN A 55 -4.93 -13.37 -29.85
C GLN A 55 -4.68 -12.10 -29.02
N ARG A 56 -5.72 -11.61 -28.33
CA ARG A 56 -5.63 -10.40 -27.50
C ARG A 56 -5.29 -10.77 -26.07
N VAL A 57 -4.63 -9.83 -25.41
CA VAL A 57 -4.27 -9.91 -24.01
C VAL A 57 -4.74 -8.65 -23.30
N MET A 58 -4.96 -8.74 -22.00
CA MET A 58 -5.24 -7.59 -21.16
C MET A 58 -4.21 -7.52 -20.04
N TYR A 59 -3.44 -6.45 -20.00
CA TYR A 59 -2.45 -6.25 -18.95
C TYR A 59 -3.10 -5.75 -17.66
N GLY A 60 -2.86 -6.46 -16.57
CA GLY A 60 -3.19 -6.03 -15.20
C GLY A 60 -2.07 -5.23 -14.55
N MET A 61 -0.82 -5.45 -14.99
CA MET A 61 0.38 -4.78 -14.48
C MET A 61 1.41 -4.60 -15.59
N ILE A 62 1.99 -3.40 -15.67
CA ILE A 62 3.11 -3.04 -16.55
C ILE A 62 4.06 -2.18 -15.71
N ASP A 63 5.37 -2.42 -15.86
CA ASP A 63 6.40 -1.70 -15.12
C ASP A 63 6.29 -0.17 -15.35
N PRO A 64 6.43 0.67 -14.31
CA PRO A 64 6.36 2.13 -14.43
C PRO A 64 7.38 2.74 -15.39
N SER A 65 8.48 2.05 -15.69
CA SER A 65 9.46 2.49 -16.69
C SER A 65 8.92 2.54 -18.12
N TYR A 66 7.74 1.97 -18.41
CA TYR A 66 7.08 2.02 -19.73
C TYR A 66 5.78 2.83 -19.67
N PRO A 67 5.83 4.16 -19.44
CA PRO A 67 4.64 4.97 -19.19
C PRO A 67 3.67 5.00 -20.38
N GLU A 68 4.13 5.04 -21.63
CA GLU A 68 3.21 5.13 -22.77
C GLU A 68 2.54 3.78 -23.05
N THR A 69 3.31 2.69 -22.98
CA THR A 69 2.81 1.32 -23.17
C THR A 69 1.83 0.97 -22.06
N ARG A 70 2.10 1.43 -20.83
CA ARG A 70 1.17 1.31 -19.71
C ARG A 70 -0.14 2.04 -20.01
N SER A 71 -0.10 3.28 -20.50
CA SER A 71 -1.32 4.00 -20.87
C SER A 71 -2.11 3.31 -22.00
N PHE A 72 -1.39 2.64 -22.92
CA PHE A 72 -1.95 1.98 -24.10
C PHE A 72 -2.49 0.56 -23.86
N ALA A 73 -1.98 -0.19 -22.88
CA ALA A 73 -2.30 -1.61 -22.73
C ALA A 73 -2.95 -1.97 -21.40
N LEU A 74 -2.83 -1.12 -20.37
CA LEU A 74 -3.35 -1.42 -19.04
C LEU A 74 -4.88 -1.43 -19.04
N ARG A 75 -5.48 -2.55 -18.58
CA ARG A 75 -6.94 -2.76 -18.46
C ARG A 75 -7.72 -2.66 -19.77
N GLN A 76 -7.07 -2.90 -20.91
CA GLN A 76 -7.72 -2.97 -22.22
C GLN A 76 -7.23 -4.18 -23.03
N TRP A 77 -8.10 -4.70 -23.89
CA TRP A 77 -7.80 -5.85 -24.75
C TRP A 77 -7.01 -5.38 -25.97
N VAL A 78 -5.74 -5.77 -26.05
CA VAL A 78 -4.78 -5.34 -27.07
C VAL A 78 -4.07 -6.55 -27.68
N HIS A 79 -3.56 -6.41 -28.91
CA HIS A 79 -2.75 -7.48 -29.50
C HIS A 79 -1.32 -7.45 -28.97
N LEU A 80 -0.76 -8.62 -28.68
CA LEU A 80 0.58 -8.76 -28.11
C LEU A 80 1.66 -8.03 -28.93
N GLY A 81 1.59 -8.13 -30.26
CA GLY A 81 2.55 -7.46 -31.17
C GLY A 81 2.43 -5.93 -31.19
N GLU A 82 1.26 -5.36 -30.90
CA GLU A 82 1.10 -3.90 -30.78
C GLU A 82 1.77 -3.40 -29.51
N VAL A 83 1.61 -4.14 -28.41
CA VAL A 83 2.30 -3.88 -27.14
C VAL A 83 3.81 -3.96 -27.31
N GLU A 84 4.30 -4.99 -28.01
CA GLU A 84 5.73 -5.15 -28.31
C GLU A 84 6.28 -3.98 -29.12
N THR A 85 5.58 -3.56 -30.17
CA THR A 85 5.98 -2.42 -30.99
C THR A 85 6.03 -1.13 -30.17
N LYS A 86 5.06 -0.92 -29.28
CA LYS A 86 5.00 0.25 -28.42
C LYS A 86 6.12 0.25 -27.36
N ALA A 87 6.32 -0.88 -26.69
CA ALA A 87 7.38 -1.04 -25.69
C ALA A 87 8.77 -0.85 -26.30
N ALA A 88 9.01 -1.43 -27.50
CA ALA A 88 10.26 -1.25 -28.24
C ALA A 88 10.47 0.19 -28.72
N SER A 89 9.41 0.98 -28.91
CA SER A 89 9.52 2.40 -29.26
C SER A 89 9.94 3.27 -28.08
N GLU A 90 9.53 2.92 -26.86
CA GLU A 90 9.93 3.62 -25.63
C GLU A 90 11.34 3.21 -25.19
N HIS A 91 11.62 1.91 -25.22
CA HIS A 91 12.90 1.33 -24.84
C HIS A 91 13.37 0.41 -25.97
N PRO A 92 14.10 0.96 -26.96
CA PRO A 92 14.69 0.16 -28.02
C PRO A 92 15.53 -0.94 -27.38
N PRO A 93 15.38 -2.21 -27.80
CA PRO A 93 16.21 -3.28 -27.28
C PRO A 93 17.67 -2.86 -27.49
N THR A 94 18.40 -2.68 -26.39
CA THR A 94 19.81 -2.32 -26.41
C THR A 94 20.53 -3.40 -27.21
N VAL A 95 20.80 -3.09 -28.47
CA VAL A 95 21.47 -3.81 -29.57
C VAL A 95 21.82 -5.29 -29.29
N PRO A 96 21.47 -6.23 -30.19
CA PRO A 96 21.82 -7.64 -30.04
C PRO A 96 23.32 -7.76 -29.77
N VAL A 97 23.63 -8.37 -28.61
CA VAL A 97 24.95 -8.91 -28.31
C VAL A 97 25.34 -9.71 -29.55
N GLU A 98 26.29 -9.20 -30.33
CA GLU A 98 26.94 -9.98 -31.39
C GLU A 98 27.25 -11.33 -30.78
N PRO A 99 26.84 -12.46 -31.39
CA PRO A 99 27.26 -13.76 -30.91
C PRO A 99 28.78 -13.69 -30.85
N SER A 100 29.32 -13.66 -29.64
CA SER A 100 30.74 -13.76 -29.40
C SER A 100 31.13 -15.12 -29.96
N ILE A 101 31.57 -15.11 -31.22
CA ILE A 101 32.23 -16.23 -31.86
C ILE A 101 33.50 -16.38 -31.04
N SER A 102 33.42 -17.22 -30.01
CA SER A 102 34.56 -17.58 -29.17
C SER A 102 35.57 -18.26 -30.09
N PRO A 103 36.71 -17.63 -30.43
CA PRO A 103 37.65 -18.22 -31.37
C PRO A 103 38.66 -19.06 -30.62
N PHE A 104 38.23 -19.94 -29.70
CA PHE A 104 39.15 -20.83 -28.98
C PHE A 104 38.39 -22.08 -28.49
N SER A 105 38.14 -23.01 -29.42
CA SER A 105 38.09 -24.43 -29.06
C SER A 105 39.53 -24.94 -28.99
N GLU A 106 40.19 -24.63 -27.87
CA GLU A 106 41.40 -25.35 -27.47
C GLU A 106 40.96 -26.51 -26.58
N GLU A 107 41.10 -27.69 -27.17
CA GLU A 107 40.80 -29.01 -26.65
C GLU A 107 41.69 -29.29 -25.42
N VAL A 108 41.24 -28.82 -24.25
CA VAL A 108 41.84 -29.19 -22.97
C VAL A 108 41.36 -30.59 -22.62
N LEU A 109 42.24 -31.57 -22.88
CA LEU A 109 42.19 -32.93 -22.37
C LEU A 109 41.97 -32.92 -20.85
N VAL A 110 40.75 -33.26 -20.42
CA VAL A 110 40.45 -33.56 -19.02
C VAL A 110 41.03 -34.94 -18.71
N PRO A 111 41.99 -35.05 -17.76
CA PRO A 111 42.46 -36.36 -17.30
C PRO A 111 41.38 -37.08 -16.48
N GLU A 112 41.31 -38.40 -16.68
CA GLU A 112 40.47 -39.36 -15.97
C GLU A 112 40.40 -39.11 -14.45
N PRO A 113 39.20 -39.17 -13.84
CA PRO A 113 39.07 -39.20 -12.39
C PRO A 113 39.59 -40.54 -11.84
N PRO A 114 40.46 -40.55 -10.80
CA PRO A 114 40.85 -41.78 -10.15
C PRO A 114 39.66 -42.38 -9.38
N SER A 115 39.38 -43.62 -9.77
CA SER A 115 38.80 -44.74 -9.02
C SER A 115 38.54 -44.49 -7.53
N SER A 116 37.25 -44.49 -7.18
CA SER A 116 36.59 -44.96 -5.97
C SER A 116 37.52 -45.49 -4.85
N GLU A 117 37.79 -44.65 -3.86
CA GLU A 117 38.25 -45.07 -2.54
C GLU A 117 37.01 -45.35 -1.67
N GLU A 118 36.90 -46.59 -1.24
CA GLU A 118 35.80 -47.20 -0.51
C GLU A 118 35.76 -46.61 0.90
N ILE A 119 34.84 -45.67 1.14
CA ILE A 119 34.59 -45.09 2.46
C ILE A 119 33.85 -46.16 3.30
N PRO A 120 34.41 -46.64 4.42
CA PRO A 120 33.73 -47.59 5.29
C PRO A 120 32.50 -46.96 5.92
N ALA A 121 31.43 -47.76 6.03
CA ALA A 121 30.16 -47.38 6.63
C ALA A 121 30.35 -46.82 8.05
N PRO A 122 29.70 -45.70 8.41
CA PRO A 122 29.70 -45.22 9.79
C PRO A 122 28.93 -46.19 10.68
N ASP A 123 29.60 -46.57 11.77
CA ASP A 123 29.09 -47.42 12.85
C ASP A 123 27.73 -46.94 13.38
N GLU A 124 26.88 -47.93 13.59
CA GLU A 124 25.56 -47.92 14.17
C GLU A 124 25.59 -47.30 15.58
N PHE A 125 25.38 -45.99 15.68
CA PHE A 125 25.12 -45.33 16.96
C PHE A 125 23.67 -45.61 17.38
N ALA A 126 23.51 -46.63 18.22
CA ALA A 126 22.31 -46.87 18.99
C ALA A 126 22.03 -45.67 19.92
N PRO A 127 20.81 -45.08 19.90
CA PRO A 127 20.43 -44.09 20.89
C PRO A 127 20.21 -44.77 22.25
N PRO A 128 20.65 -44.17 23.37
CA PRO A 128 20.30 -44.64 24.70
C PRO A 128 18.78 -44.48 24.93
N GLU A 129 18.17 -45.54 25.43
CA GLU A 129 16.79 -45.56 25.91
C GLU A 129 16.69 -44.65 27.16
N ASP A 130 16.24 -43.42 26.97
CA ASP A 130 15.84 -42.56 28.09
C ASP A 130 14.44 -42.98 28.56
N ASP A 131 14.42 -43.63 29.72
CA ASP A 131 13.29 -43.82 30.61
C ASP A 131 12.65 -42.46 30.96
N PHE A 132 11.66 -42.04 30.17
CA PHE A 132 10.74 -40.98 30.59
C PHE A 132 9.59 -41.59 31.41
N PRO A 133 9.42 -41.21 32.69
CA PRO A 133 8.26 -41.61 33.47
C PRO A 133 6.99 -41.00 32.87
N PRO A 134 5.83 -41.68 32.99
CA PRO A 134 4.57 -41.20 32.42
C PRO A 134 4.16 -39.87 33.06
N PRO A 135 3.56 -38.94 32.29
CA PRO A 135 3.04 -37.70 32.85
C PRO A 135 1.87 -38.00 33.78
N ASP A 136 1.98 -37.49 35.01
CA ASP A 136 0.93 -37.46 36.01
C ASP A 136 -0.31 -36.70 35.52
N GLU A 137 -1.43 -37.09 36.13
CA GLU A 137 -2.83 -36.72 35.92
C GLU A 137 -3.17 -35.30 35.43
N PRO A 138 -4.30 -35.17 34.70
CA PRO A 138 -4.87 -33.87 34.38
C PRO A 138 -5.38 -33.18 35.65
N LEU A 139 -4.86 -31.98 35.91
CA LEU A 139 -5.44 -31.04 36.87
C LEU A 139 -6.86 -30.66 36.44
N ASP A 140 -7.84 -31.20 37.16
CA ASP A 140 -9.18 -30.66 37.31
C ASP A 140 -9.05 -29.19 37.76
N LEU A 141 -9.28 -28.26 36.84
CA LEU A 141 -9.56 -26.87 37.18
C LEU A 141 -11.02 -26.61 36.88
N GLU A 142 -11.79 -26.54 37.96
CA GLU A 142 -13.16 -26.09 38.02
C GLU A 142 -13.32 -24.71 37.32
N PRO A 143 -14.46 -24.45 36.66
CA PRO A 143 -14.73 -23.16 36.07
C PRO A 143 -15.09 -22.13 37.16
N GLU A 144 -14.17 -21.23 37.47
CA GLU A 144 -14.50 -20.02 38.22
C GLU A 144 -15.36 -19.10 37.35
N ALA A 145 -16.65 -19.05 37.70
CA ALA A 145 -17.55 -17.97 37.32
C ALA A 145 -17.11 -16.69 38.03
N ILE A 146 -16.56 -15.72 37.29
CA ILE A 146 -16.35 -14.36 37.79
C ILE A 146 -17.11 -13.37 36.91
N GLU A 147 -18.16 -12.88 37.56
CA GLU A 147 -19.07 -11.76 37.36
C GLU A 147 -18.64 -10.64 36.39
N GLU A 148 -19.63 -10.27 35.56
CA GLU A 148 -19.79 -8.94 34.98
C GLU A 148 -19.68 -7.85 36.05
N GLU A 149 -18.79 -6.87 35.89
CA GLU A 149 -19.08 -5.50 36.32
C GLU A 149 -18.28 -4.45 35.52
N ARG A 150 -19.06 -3.46 35.03
CA ARG A 150 -18.71 -2.04 34.83
C ARG A 150 -17.87 -1.62 33.62
N SER A 151 -18.63 -1.33 32.57
CA SER A 151 -18.40 -0.22 31.63
C SER A 151 -18.12 1.11 32.36
N PRO A 152 -17.07 1.88 32.02
CA PRO A 152 -16.90 3.24 32.49
C PRO A 152 -17.79 4.20 31.68
N THR A 153 -18.83 4.71 32.32
CA THR A 153 -19.66 5.82 31.84
C THR A 153 -18.82 7.10 31.82
N LEU A 154 -18.37 7.54 30.65
CA LEU A 154 -17.81 8.87 30.44
C LEU A 154 -18.90 9.92 30.68
N LYS A 155 -18.85 10.58 31.84
CA LYS A 155 -19.59 11.83 32.10
C LYS A 155 -18.94 12.94 31.27
N LEU A 156 -19.56 13.30 30.15
CA LEU A 156 -19.31 14.57 29.47
C LEU A 156 -19.99 15.68 30.28
N GLU A 157 -19.21 16.46 31.02
CA GLU A 157 -19.64 17.78 31.52
C GLU A 157 -19.69 18.75 30.32
N TYR A 158 -20.90 19.10 29.90
CA TYR A 158 -21.15 20.23 29.01
C TYR A 158 -21.08 21.52 29.84
N SER A 159 -20.03 22.31 29.65
CA SER A 159 -20.02 23.70 30.10
C SER A 159 -20.89 24.56 29.18
N ALA A 160 -21.67 25.42 29.80
CA ALA A 160 -22.74 26.23 29.23
C ALA A 160 -22.27 27.16 28.11
N ILE A 161 -23.02 27.16 27.00
CA ILE A 161 -22.94 28.17 25.95
C ILE A 161 -23.62 29.44 26.48
N GLU A 162 -22.84 30.52 26.56
CA GLU A 162 -23.33 31.86 26.88
C GLU A 162 -24.24 32.42 25.76
N LYS A 163 -25.14 33.29 26.19
CA LYS A 163 -26.33 33.81 25.49
C LYS A 163 -26.04 34.54 24.16
N PRO A 164 -27.03 34.60 23.26
CA PRO A 164 -26.93 35.33 22.00
C PRO A 164 -27.00 36.85 22.24
N VAL A 165 -26.08 37.59 21.60
CA VAL A 165 -26.13 39.05 21.50
C VAL A 165 -27.12 39.42 20.39
N GLU A 166 -28.24 40.01 20.77
CA GLU A 166 -29.20 40.64 19.87
C GLU A 166 -28.58 41.90 19.25
N ALA A 167 -28.41 41.90 17.93
CA ALA A 167 -28.15 43.11 17.17
C ALA A 167 -29.49 43.71 16.70
N PRO A 168 -29.71 45.03 16.86
CA PRO A 168 -30.96 45.67 16.50
C PRO A 168 -31.15 45.76 14.98
N VAL A 169 -32.29 45.26 14.52
CA VAL A 169 -32.82 45.44 13.18
C VAL A 169 -33.20 46.92 13.00
N THR A 170 -32.56 47.59 12.04
CA THR A 170 -33.02 48.89 11.51
C THR A 170 -33.57 48.64 10.10
N PRO A 171 -34.83 49.00 9.80
CA PRO A 171 -35.34 48.95 8.43
C PRO A 171 -34.95 50.24 7.72
N ALA A 172 -33.98 50.16 6.79
CA ALA A 172 -33.72 51.23 5.85
C ALA A 172 -34.51 50.98 4.57
N PHE A 173 -35.52 51.83 4.40
CA PHE A 173 -36.30 52.07 3.19
C PHE A 173 -35.42 52.87 2.20
N TRP A 174 -35.13 52.35 1.01
CA TRP A 174 -34.70 53.12 -0.18
C TRP A 174 -34.86 52.19 -1.40
N GLU A 175 -35.93 52.33 -2.18
CA GLU A 175 -36.05 53.19 -3.37
C GLU A 175 -35.22 52.68 -4.56
N SER A 176 -35.95 52.10 -5.51
CA SER A 176 -35.47 51.60 -6.78
C SER A 176 -34.74 52.69 -7.57
N GLN A 177 -33.45 52.47 -7.82
CA GLN A 177 -32.76 53.06 -8.96
C GLN A 177 -32.01 51.94 -9.69
N GLU A 178 -32.38 51.71 -10.95
CA GLU A 178 -31.54 51.02 -11.93
C GLU A 178 -30.27 51.85 -12.18
N PRO A 179 -29.07 51.29 -12.00
CA PRO A 179 -27.88 51.79 -12.65
C PRO A 179 -27.56 50.91 -13.86
N THR A 180 -27.62 51.54 -15.03
CA THR A 180 -26.97 51.07 -16.25
C THR A 180 -25.43 51.15 -16.09
N SER A 181 -24.72 50.15 -16.63
CA SER A 181 -23.27 50.11 -16.98
C SER A 181 -22.31 49.42 -15.97
N PRO A 182 -21.19 48.80 -16.41
CA PRO A 182 -20.85 48.11 -17.66
C PRO A 182 -20.51 46.61 -17.43
N GLU A 183 -20.29 45.85 -18.50
CA GLU A 183 -19.82 44.45 -18.44
C GLU A 183 -18.57 44.30 -17.55
N PRO A 184 -18.54 43.34 -16.61
CA PRO A 184 -17.31 43.01 -15.90
C PRO A 184 -16.38 42.30 -16.88
N ASP A 185 -15.29 42.97 -17.23
CA ASP A 185 -14.10 42.33 -17.78
C ASP A 185 -13.60 41.34 -16.71
N VAL A 186 -13.97 40.07 -16.87
CA VAL A 186 -13.49 38.98 -16.02
C VAL A 186 -12.04 38.75 -16.41
N THR A 187 -11.14 39.57 -15.86
CA THR A 187 -9.77 39.15 -15.63
C THR A 187 -9.86 37.96 -14.70
N ILE A 188 -9.82 36.77 -15.30
CA ILE A 188 -9.49 35.53 -14.62
C ILE A 188 -8.17 35.82 -13.92
N ASP A 189 -8.22 35.99 -12.59
CA ASP A 189 -7.02 35.97 -11.76
C ASP A 189 -6.26 34.73 -12.18
N GLU A 190 -5.14 34.96 -12.87
CA GLU A 190 -4.13 33.98 -13.17
C GLU A 190 -3.72 33.46 -11.79
N GLN A 191 -4.30 32.32 -11.40
CA GLN A 191 -3.96 31.64 -10.16
C GLN A 191 -2.45 31.51 -10.20
N VAL A 192 -1.80 32.34 -9.38
CA VAL A 192 -0.40 32.19 -9.03
C VAL A 192 -0.29 30.76 -8.60
N LEU A 193 0.26 29.93 -9.48
CA LEU A 193 0.66 28.58 -9.19
C LEU A 193 1.67 28.76 -8.05
N GLU A 194 1.23 28.58 -6.81
CA GLU A 194 2.11 28.55 -5.66
C GLU A 194 3.13 27.45 -5.99
N GLU A 195 4.32 27.85 -6.43
CA GLU A 195 5.45 26.95 -6.60
C GLU A 195 5.62 26.25 -5.26
N GLU A 196 5.25 24.98 -5.21
CA GLU A 196 5.43 24.14 -4.04
C GLU A 196 6.89 24.25 -3.63
N THR A 197 7.12 24.89 -2.48
CA THR A 197 8.49 25.10 -1.98
C THR A 197 9.14 23.74 -1.85
N PRO A 198 10.30 23.50 -2.48
CA PRO A 198 10.96 22.19 -2.44
C PRO A 198 11.09 21.70 -1.01
N PHE A 199 10.62 20.48 -0.72
CA PHE A 199 10.74 19.90 0.61
C PHE A 199 12.20 19.85 1.06
N THR A 200 12.51 20.53 2.16
CA THR A 200 13.80 20.47 2.82
C THR A 200 13.69 19.67 4.13
N PRO A 201 14.36 18.51 4.24
CA PRO A 201 14.42 17.76 5.50
C PRO A 201 14.93 18.62 6.65
N ARG A 202 14.41 18.38 7.86
CA ARG A 202 14.86 19.10 9.06
C ARG A 202 16.25 18.59 9.49
N GLU A 203 16.96 19.38 10.27
CA GLU A 203 18.27 18.99 10.82
C GLU A 203 18.21 17.71 11.68
N SER A 204 17.08 17.48 12.36
CA SER A 204 16.85 16.28 13.17
C SER A 204 16.44 15.05 12.36
N ASP A 205 16.14 15.24 11.07
CA ASP A 205 15.66 14.15 10.22
C ASP A 205 16.84 13.31 9.73
N PRO A 206 16.64 12.00 9.50
CA PRO A 206 17.66 11.19 8.87
C PRO A 206 17.97 11.77 7.48
N PRO A 207 19.23 11.76 7.01
CA PRO A 207 19.58 12.35 5.73
C PRO A 207 18.95 11.58 4.56
N PRO A 208 18.52 12.27 3.49
CA PRO A 208 17.99 11.60 2.30
C PRO A 208 19.07 10.83 1.52
N GLY A 209 18.63 9.97 0.61
CA GLY A 209 19.49 9.29 -0.38
C GLY A 209 20.13 7.97 0.07
N HIS A 210 20.11 7.64 1.37
CA HIS A 210 20.66 6.39 1.88
C HIS A 210 19.74 5.74 2.90
N ARG A 211 19.83 4.42 3.01
CA ARG A 211 19.15 3.59 3.99
C ARG A 211 20.12 2.57 4.57
N PHE A 212 19.76 2.03 5.72
CA PHE A 212 20.52 1.04 6.45
C PHE A 212 19.73 -0.26 6.46
N ARG A 213 20.23 -1.25 5.72
CA ARG A 213 19.59 -2.54 5.51
C ARG A 213 20.04 -3.52 6.60
N VAL A 214 19.05 -4.13 7.25
CA VAL A 214 19.21 -5.25 8.19
C VAL A 214 18.42 -6.43 7.64
N VAL A 215 19.05 -7.58 7.45
CA VAL A 215 18.38 -8.78 6.92
C VAL A 215 18.09 -9.72 8.07
N LEU A 216 16.82 -10.10 8.25
CA LEU A 216 16.41 -11.07 9.25
C LEU A 216 15.98 -12.37 8.57
N GLN A 217 16.22 -13.50 9.22
CA GLN A 217 15.72 -14.82 8.84
C GLN A 217 14.62 -15.25 9.80
N GLY A 218 13.42 -15.52 9.29
CA GLY A 218 12.28 -15.99 10.08
C GLY A 218 11.00 -15.17 9.92
N SER A 219 9.97 -15.53 10.70
CA SER A 219 8.61 -15.02 10.55
C SER A 219 8.27 -13.85 11.47
N GLU A 220 9.18 -13.43 12.34
CA GLU A 220 8.96 -12.40 13.36
C GLU A 220 10.12 -11.43 13.42
N ALA A 221 9.84 -10.17 13.80
CA ALA A 221 10.83 -9.14 14.01
C ALA A 221 10.43 -8.27 15.21
N ASN A 222 11.37 -8.07 16.13
CA ASN A 222 11.17 -7.27 17.33
C ASN A 222 11.51 -5.80 17.05
N ILE A 223 10.55 -4.90 17.23
CA ILE A 223 10.75 -3.45 17.03
C ILE A 223 11.23 -2.81 18.35
N PRO A 224 12.39 -2.11 18.38
CA PRO A 224 12.82 -1.39 19.57
C PRO A 224 11.84 -0.28 19.94
N GLU A 225 11.29 -0.29 21.16
CA GLU A 225 10.29 0.70 21.60
C GLU A 225 10.87 1.94 22.30
N SER A 226 12.18 1.97 22.55
CA SER A 226 12.82 2.99 23.40
C SER A 226 13.14 4.32 22.69
N ILE A 227 13.12 4.35 21.36
CA ILE A 227 13.47 5.52 20.55
C ILE A 227 12.52 5.66 19.36
N CYS A 228 12.36 6.89 18.88
CA CYS A 228 11.64 7.19 17.64
C CYS A 228 12.34 6.55 16.44
N ALA A 229 11.59 5.81 15.64
CA ALA A 229 12.08 5.17 14.42
C ALA A 229 12.63 6.16 13.39
N HIS A 230 12.12 7.40 13.37
CA HIS A 230 12.50 8.41 12.40
C HIS A 230 13.70 9.25 12.85
N CYS A 231 13.63 9.88 14.02
CA CYS A 231 14.61 10.89 14.47
C CYS A 231 15.36 10.52 15.78
N SER A 232 15.22 9.30 16.28
CA SER A 232 15.84 8.80 17.53
C SER A 232 15.46 9.53 18.83
N GLN A 233 14.57 10.53 18.79
CA GLN A 233 14.02 11.18 19.99
C GLN A 233 13.12 10.24 20.81
N THR A 234 12.75 10.66 22.02
CA THR A 234 11.85 9.89 22.89
C THR A 234 10.47 9.69 22.24
N PRO A 235 9.99 8.43 22.10
CA PRO A 235 8.70 8.14 21.49
C PRO A 235 7.54 8.47 22.44
N VAL A 236 6.36 8.68 21.87
CA VAL A 236 5.11 8.90 22.63
C VAL A 236 4.13 7.75 22.42
N ARG A 237 2.98 7.79 23.10
CA ARG A 237 1.86 6.87 22.86
C ARG A 237 1.25 7.18 21.49
N GLY A 238 1.82 6.58 20.46
CA GLY A 238 1.40 6.68 19.07
C GLY A 238 2.30 5.80 18.23
N ARG A 239 1.72 5.04 17.30
CA ARG A 239 2.48 4.09 16.49
C ARG A 239 2.11 4.28 15.01
N LEU A 240 3.13 4.28 14.16
CA LEU A 240 2.92 4.25 12.72
C LEU A 240 2.82 2.80 12.27
N ALA A 241 1.67 2.39 11.77
CA ALA A 241 1.47 1.06 11.21
C ALA A 241 2.07 0.98 9.80
N VAL A 242 3.00 0.06 9.60
CA VAL A 242 3.59 -0.28 8.30
C VAL A 242 3.21 -1.72 7.98
N VAL A 243 2.44 -1.91 6.92
CA VAL A 243 2.03 -3.26 6.47
C VAL A 243 3.06 -3.75 5.47
N SER A 244 3.60 -4.95 5.69
CA SER A 244 4.45 -5.65 4.72
C SER A 244 4.18 -7.16 4.78
N SER A 245 4.99 -7.96 4.10
CA SER A 245 4.88 -9.42 4.10
C SER A 245 6.14 -10.06 4.69
N LEU A 246 5.96 -11.00 5.61
CA LEU A 246 7.03 -11.85 6.15
C LEU A 246 6.86 -13.29 5.68
N PRO A 247 7.94 -14.08 5.57
CA PRO A 247 7.82 -15.51 5.30
C PRO A 247 7.00 -16.19 6.40
N GLN A 248 6.12 -17.10 6.01
CA GLN A 248 5.27 -17.87 6.91
C GLN A 248 5.81 -19.31 6.97
N GLY A 249 6.37 -19.68 8.13
CA GLY A 249 6.92 -21.02 8.34
C GLY A 249 8.29 -21.23 7.68
N ARG A 250 8.58 -22.50 7.34
CA ARG A 250 9.87 -22.93 6.74
C ARG A 250 9.81 -23.11 5.23
N GLU A 251 8.62 -22.97 4.63
CA GLU A 251 8.42 -23.19 3.21
C GLU A 251 8.70 -21.93 2.41
N VAL A 252 9.46 -22.08 1.32
CA VAL A 252 9.78 -20.98 0.41
C VAL A 252 8.52 -20.62 -0.38
N GLY A 253 8.13 -19.33 -0.39
CA GLY A 253 7.03 -18.80 -1.20
C GLY A 253 5.76 -18.46 -0.44
N GLN A 254 5.57 -18.98 0.78
CA GLN A 254 4.45 -18.55 1.63
C GLN A 254 4.84 -17.29 2.39
N ARG A 255 4.14 -16.17 2.13
CA ARG A 255 4.33 -14.91 2.88
C ARG A 255 3.01 -14.46 3.49
N LYS A 256 3.05 -14.07 4.76
CA LYS A 256 1.90 -13.53 5.50
C LYS A 256 2.02 -12.02 5.60
N ALA A 257 0.91 -11.32 5.38
CA ALA A 257 0.82 -9.89 5.66
C ALA A 257 0.99 -9.63 7.17
N THR A 258 1.97 -8.82 7.53
CA THR A 258 2.32 -8.47 8.91
C THR A 258 2.34 -6.95 9.05
N THR A 259 1.71 -6.45 10.11
CA THR A 259 1.68 -5.02 10.43
C THR A 259 2.71 -4.72 11.52
N PHE A 260 3.70 -3.91 11.19
CA PHE A 260 4.70 -3.41 12.12
C PHE A 260 4.26 -2.07 12.70
N ASN A 261 4.30 -1.94 14.01
CA ASN A 261 3.92 -0.71 14.68
C ASN A 261 5.17 0.04 15.12
N LEU A 262 5.53 1.09 14.40
CA LEU A 262 6.76 1.84 14.63
C LEU A 262 6.56 2.92 15.69
N PRO A 263 7.43 2.99 16.71
CA PRO A 263 7.39 4.06 17.71
C PRO A 263 7.85 5.37 17.08
N LEU A 264 7.07 6.44 17.28
CA LEU A 264 7.41 7.79 16.82
C LEU A 264 7.36 8.78 17.99
N CYS A 265 8.17 9.85 17.93
CA CYS A 265 7.99 10.99 18.82
C CYS A 265 6.74 11.79 18.42
N ALA A 266 6.27 12.69 19.29
CA ALA A 266 5.06 13.48 19.06
C ALA A 266 5.10 14.27 17.75
N ASP A 267 6.25 14.86 17.42
CA ASP A 267 6.42 15.65 16.20
C ASP A 267 6.38 14.77 14.93
N CYS A 268 7.13 13.67 14.91
CA CYS A 268 7.12 12.72 13.79
C CYS A 268 5.74 12.08 13.61
N HIS A 269 5.04 11.76 14.70
CA HIS A 269 3.67 11.23 14.62
C HIS A 269 2.70 12.25 14.03
N ARG A 270 2.79 13.52 14.45
CA ARG A 270 1.99 14.61 13.88
C ARG A 270 2.25 14.79 12.38
N ARG A 271 3.54 14.82 11.99
CA ARG A 271 3.96 14.93 10.58
C ARG A 271 3.47 13.75 9.75
N ALA A 272 3.63 12.51 10.24
CA ALA A 272 3.12 11.32 9.55
C ALA A 272 1.60 11.29 9.41
N ALA A 273 0.87 11.97 10.30
CA ALA A 273 -0.58 12.12 10.24
C ALA A 273 -1.04 13.33 9.39
N GLU A 274 -0.11 14.17 8.96
CA GLU A 274 -0.42 15.32 8.12
C GLU A 274 -0.94 14.84 6.76
N ARG A 275 -2.01 15.50 6.32
CA ARG A 275 -2.68 15.25 5.06
C ARG A 275 -2.36 16.40 4.13
N SER A 276 -2.23 16.12 2.84
CA SER A 276 -2.12 17.18 1.83
C SER A 276 -3.35 18.08 1.87
N GLU A 277 -3.17 19.34 1.48
CA GLU A 277 -4.29 20.29 1.40
C GLU A 277 -5.35 19.81 0.41
N ALA A 278 -4.92 19.19 -0.68
CA ALA A 278 -5.81 18.52 -1.64
C ALA A 278 -6.68 17.44 -0.97
N GLU A 279 -6.11 16.58 -0.12
CA GLU A 279 -6.89 15.57 0.61
C GLU A 279 -7.86 16.22 1.61
N ARG A 280 -7.43 17.26 2.34
CA ARG A 280 -8.30 18.00 3.29
C ARG A 280 -9.48 18.63 2.55
N ASN A 281 -9.21 19.30 1.43
CA ASN A 281 -10.22 19.93 0.59
C ASN A 281 -11.18 18.91 -0.01
N ALA A 282 -10.67 17.78 -0.51
CA ALA A 282 -11.51 16.71 -1.06
C ALA A 282 -12.43 16.09 0.00
N ARG A 283 -11.95 15.88 1.24
CA ARG A 283 -12.80 15.41 2.35
C ARG A 283 -13.89 16.42 2.69
N LEU A 284 -13.55 17.69 2.76
CA LEU A 284 -14.52 18.76 3.01
C LEU A 284 -15.58 18.80 1.89
N GLN A 285 -15.16 18.73 0.62
CA GLN A 285 -16.06 18.65 -0.53
C GLN A 285 -16.95 17.39 -0.45
N ALA A 286 -16.42 16.23 -0.05
CA ALA A 286 -17.20 15.01 0.11
C ALA A 286 -18.33 15.19 1.15
N HIS A 287 -18.03 15.82 2.29
CA HIS A 287 -19.05 16.14 3.29
C HIS A 287 -20.08 17.15 2.78
N LEU A 288 -19.66 18.21 2.08
CA LEU A 288 -20.58 19.20 1.51
C LEU A 288 -21.51 18.59 0.45
N ILE A 289 -20.97 17.80 -0.48
CA ILE A 289 -21.76 17.12 -1.53
C ILE A 289 -22.78 16.18 -0.88
N SER A 290 -22.37 15.44 0.15
CA SER A 290 -23.26 14.50 0.83
C SER A 290 -24.35 15.21 1.64
N ALA A 291 -24.02 16.33 2.28
CA ALA A 291 -25.01 17.17 2.95
C ALA A 291 -26.02 17.75 1.95
N LEU A 292 -25.57 18.15 0.76
CA LEU A 292 -26.43 18.63 -0.32
C LEU A 292 -27.38 17.51 -0.81
N ILE A 293 -26.88 16.29 -1.03
CA ILE A 293 -27.69 15.14 -1.44
C ILE A 293 -28.75 14.80 -0.38
N ALA A 294 -28.38 14.83 0.91
CA ALA A 294 -29.32 14.63 2.01
C ALA A 294 -30.43 15.70 2.00
N LEU A 295 -30.08 16.97 1.80
CA LEU A 295 -31.03 18.07 1.72
C LEU A 295 -31.97 17.95 0.52
N ILE A 296 -31.44 17.63 -0.66
CA ILE A 296 -32.24 17.38 -1.88
C ILE A 296 -33.21 16.22 -1.64
N SER A 297 -32.77 15.14 -0.99
CA SER A 297 -33.63 13.98 -0.68
C SER A 297 -34.77 14.35 0.25
N MET A 298 -34.51 15.18 1.28
CA MET A 298 -35.56 15.69 2.17
C MET A 298 -36.55 16.60 1.42
N VAL A 299 -36.06 17.52 0.58
CA VAL A 299 -36.93 18.41 -0.21
C VAL A 299 -37.79 17.60 -1.20
N ALA A 300 -37.20 16.60 -1.86
CA ALA A 300 -37.93 15.70 -2.75
C ALA A 300 -39.03 14.91 -2.01
N ALA A 301 -38.74 14.41 -0.82
CA ALA A 301 -39.73 13.75 0.03
C ALA A 301 -40.91 14.66 0.37
N LEU A 302 -40.65 15.91 0.77
CA LEU A 302 -41.69 16.91 1.02
C LEU A 302 -42.50 17.24 -0.24
N ALA A 303 -41.83 17.37 -1.39
CA ALA A 303 -42.47 17.67 -2.67
C ALA A 303 -43.37 16.53 -3.16
N LEU A 304 -43.05 15.28 -2.83
CA LEU A 304 -43.88 14.10 -3.09
C LEU A 304 -45.08 13.97 -2.15
N GLY A 305 -45.26 14.94 -1.24
CA GLY A 305 -46.42 15.00 -0.36
C GLY A 305 -46.24 14.28 0.96
N LEU A 306 -45.02 13.89 1.35
CA LEU A 306 -44.75 13.48 2.73
C LEU A 306 -44.94 14.69 3.63
N LYS A 307 -45.91 14.63 4.53
CA LYS A 307 -46.25 15.71 5.44
C LYS A 307 -45.86 15.29 6.85
N PRO A 308 -44.58 15.44 7.21
CA PRO A 308 -44.03 14.88 8.44
C PRO A 308 -44.71 15.42 9.70
N LEU A 309 -45.25 16.64 9.63
CA LEU A 309 -45.98 17.27 10.74
C LEU A 309 -47.40 16.71 10.91
N GLU A 310 -48.07 16.31 9.82
CA GLU A 310 -49.42 15.71 9.88
C GLU A 310 -49.35 14.23 10.28
N GLU A 311 -48.31 13.52 9.85
CA GLU A 311 -48.05 12.11 10.18
C GLU A 311 -47.47 11.90 11.60
N GLY A 312 -47.19 12.99 12.32
CA GLY A 312 -46.66 12.96 13.69
C GLY A 312 -45.26 12.34 13.78
N PRO A 313 -44.97 11.53 14.80
CA PRO A 313 -43.60 11.02 15.04
C PRO A 313 -43.08 10.12 13.92
N LEU A 314 -43.96 9.42 13.19
CA LEU A 314 -43.58 8.55 12.08
C LEU A 314 -43.00 9.36 10.91
N GLY A 315 -43.65 10.46 10.55
CA GLY A 315 -43.19 11.33 9.46
C GLY A 315 -41.84 11.99 9.78
N ILE A 316 -41.64 12.38 11.03
CA ILE A 316 -40.34 12.88 11.51
C ILE A 316 -39.27 11.78 11.41
N LEU A 317 -39.58 10.55 11.83
CA LEU A 317 -38.65 9.42 11.72
C LEU A 317 -38.24 9.14 10.28
N ILE A 318 -39.18 9.20 9.33
CA ILE A 318 -38.89 9.03 7.90
C ILE A 318 -37.91 10.10 7.40
N LEU A 319 -38.10 11.37 7.77
CA LEU A 319 -37.15 12.43 7.42
C LEU A 319 -35.76 12.20 8.01
N VAL A 320 -35.67 11.74 9.27
CA VAL A 320 -34.38 11.43 9.90
C VAL A 320 -33.68 10.30 9.14
N ILE A 321 -34.41 9.24 8.78
CA ILE A 321 -33.85 8.13 8.00
C ILE A 321 -33.34 8.63 6.64
N LEU A 322 -34.11 9.46 5.93
CA LEU A 322 -33.69 10.05 4.66
C LEU A 322 -32.46 10.94 4.79
N ALA A 323 -32.38 11.75 5.84
CA ALA A 323 -31.21 12.59 6.11
C ALA A 323 -29.96 11.74 6.39
N VAL A 324 -30.09 10.71 7.24
CA VAL A 324 -28.98 9.82 7.60
C VAL A 324 -28.52 9.02 6.38
N LEU A 325 -29.43 8.38 5.64
CA LEU A 325 -29.06 7.60 4.45
C LEU A 325 -28.53 8.49 3.33
N GLY A 326 -29.17 9.64 3.10
CA GLY A 326 -28.77 10.60 2.08
C GLY A 326 -27.40 11.24 2.35
N TYR A 327 -26.98 11.32 3.61
CA TYR A 327 -25.65 11.80 3.98
C TYR A 327 -24.61 10.66 4.05
N THR A 328 -24.90 9.58 4.78
CA THR A 328 -23.90 8.55 5.08
C THR A 328 -23.45 7.78 3.85
N LEU A 329 -24.37 7.41 2.95
CA LEU A 329 -24.03 6.64 1.76
C LEU A 329 -23.07 7.41 0.83
N PRO A 330 -23.37 8.66 0.42
CA PRO A 330 -22.43 9.42 -0.41
C PRO A 330 -21.12 9.73 0.31
N VAL A 331 -21.13 10.05 1.62
CA VAL A 331 -19.88 10.33 2.37
C VAL A 331 -18.98 9.11 2.33
N ILE A 332 -19.49 7.91 2.62
CA ILE A 332 -18.67 6.68 2.65
C ILE A 332 -18.08 6.41 1.26
N VAL A 333 -18.89 6.51 0.21
CA VAL A 333 -18.44 6.28 -1.18
C VAL A 333 -17.36 7.29 -1.59
N LEU A 334 -17.57 8.58 -1.30
CA LEU A 334 -16.63 9.64 -1.67
C LEU A 334 -15.34 9.57 -0.83
N LEU A 335 -15.42 9.32 0.47
CA LEU A 335 -14.24 9.17 1.33
C LEU A 335 -13.40 7.94 0.98
N ASN A 336 -14.02 6.82 0.60
CA ASN A 336 -13.29 5.65 0.12
C ASN A 336 -12.50 5.94 -1.17
N ARG A 337 -13.01 6.84 -2.02
CA ARG A 337 -12.31 7.28 -3.23
C ARG A 337 -11.17 8.25 -2.95
N ILE A 338 -11.21 8.97 -1.83
CA ILE A 338 -10.16 9.94 -1.43
C ILE A 338 -8.86 9.23 -0.96
N GLY A 339 -8.88 7.90 -0.76
CA GLY A 339 -7.66 7.15 -0.45
C GLY A 339 -6.54 7.25 -1.50
N SER A 340 -6.82 7.73 -2.71
CA SER A 340 -5.84 7.90 -3.78
C SER A 340 -5.13 9.26 -3.81
N PHE A 341 -5.46 10.19 -2.91
CA PHE A 341 -4.78 11.48 -2.90
C PHE A 341 -3.34 11.34 -2.43
N PRO A 342 -2.40 12.11 -3.02
CA PRO A 342 -1.01 12.08 -2.58
C PRO A 342 -0.92 12.56 -1.13
N ILE A 343 -0.14 11.84 -0.34
CA ILE A 343 0.26 12.23 1.01
C ILE A 343 1.20 13.43 0.89
N SER A 344 1.21 14.36 1.86
CA SER A 344 2.17 15.46 1.84
C SER A 344 3.61 14.92 1.81
N GLU A 345 4.54 15.62 1.16
CA GLU A 345 5.94 15.17 1.04
C GLU A 345 6.57 14.93 2.41
N ASP A 346 6.28 15.78 3.39
CA ASP A 346 6.75 15.63 4.77
C ASP A 346 6.22 14.35 5.44
N ALA A 347 4.92 14.08 5.29
CA ALA A 347 4.30 12.87 5.82
C ALA A 347 4.82 11.62 5.09
N ALA A 348 5.03 11.69 3.77
CA ALA A 348 5.63 10.62 2.98
C ALA A 348 7.09 10.35 3.43
N TYR A 349 7.85 11.40 3.74
CA TYR A 349 9.21 11.30 4.24
C TYR A 349 9.26 10.53 5.56
N VAL A 350 8.41 10.89 6.53
CA VAL A 350 8.32 10.18 7.81
C VAL A 350 7.75 8.76 7.65
N ARG A 351 6.71 8.56 6.82
CA ARG A 351 6.11 7.24 6.60
C ARG A 351 7.07 6.26 5.91
N SER A 352 7.96 6.77 5.07
CA SER A 352 8.99 5.98 4.40
C SER A 352 10.20 5.65 5.30
N THR A 353 10.13 5.90 6.60
CA THR A 353 11.21 5.58 7.56
C THR A 353 11.64 4.12 7.49
N LEU A 354 10.68 3.20 7.34
CA LEU A 354 10.92 1.78 7.11
C LEU A 354 10.44 1.40 5.72
N LEU A 355 11.29 0.72 4.96
CA LEU A 355 10.89 -0.02 3.78
C LEU A 355 11.26 -1.49 3.95
N ILE A 356 10.37 -2.37 3.50
CA ILE A 356 10.59 -3.81 3.47
C ILE A 356 10.39 -4.23 2.01
N PRO A 357 11.46 -4.35 1.21
CA PRO A 357 11.34 -4.73 -0.20
C PRO A 357 10.75 -6.14 -0.32
N SER A 358 9.82 -6.32 -1.25
CA SER A 358 9.21 -7.61 -1.57
C SER A 358 10.09 -8.52 -2.43
N GLU A 359 11.21 -8.00 -2.94
CA GLU A 359 12.09 -8.66 -3.92
C GLU A 359 12.88 -9.85 -3.36
N VAL A 360 12.96 -10.01 -2.03
CA VAL A 360 13.79 -11.07 -1.43
C VAL A 360 13.04 -12.40 -1.47
N GLN A 361 13.44 -13.27 -2.40
CA GLN A 361 12.98 -14.65 -2.48
C GLN A 361 13.66 -15.48 -1.38
N GLY A 362 12.87 -16.17 -0.54
CA GLY A 362 13.37 -17.05 0.53
C GLY A 362 12.80 -16.76 1.91
N LEU A 363 13.50 -17.26 2.94
CA LEU A 363 13.18 -17.06 4.36
C LEU A 363 13.78 -15.78 4.94
N GLU A 364 14.53 -15.03 4.12
CA GLU A 364 15.15 -13.77 4.49
C GLU A 364 14.23 -12.61 4.16
N THR A 365 14.21 -11.62 5.05
CA THR A 365 13.50 -10.35 4.84
C THR A 365 14.44 -9.20 5.14
N ALA A 366 14.61 -8.31 4.17
CA ALA A 366 15.37 -7.09 4.34
C ALA A 366 14.48 -5.99 4.97
N PHE A 367 15.01 -5.33 5.99
CA PHE A 367 14.43 -4.14 6.62
C PHE A 367 15.36 -2.96 6.34
N GLU A 368 14.87 -1.97 5.60
CA GLU A 368 15.63 -0.79 5.20
C GLU A 368 15.17 0.45 5.97
N TRP A 369 15.98 0.85 6.93
CA TRP A 369 15.73 1.99 7.80
C TRP A 369 16.38 3.27 7.28
N ARG A 370 15.71 4.41 7.39
CA ARG A 370 16.35 5.71 7.12
C ARG A 370 17.31 6.13 8.24
N ASN A 371 16.96 5.81 9.49
CA ASN A 371 17.71 6.21 10.67
C ASN A 371 18.75 5.14 11.04
N GLU A 372 20.03 5.50 10.98
CA GLU A 372 21.17 4.64 11.31
C GLU A 372 21.10 4.10 12.74
N THR A 373 20.96 5.01 13.71
CA THR A 373 20.85 4.67 15.15
C THR A 373 19.70 3.71 15.42
N PHE A 374 18.57 3.85 14.71
CA PHE A 374 17.45 2.92 14.85
C PHE A 374 17.76 1.56 14.23
N ALA A 375 18.40 1.54 13.06
CA ALA A 375 18.84 0.30 12.41
C ALA A 375 19.81 -0.49 13.31
N GLU A 376 20.74 0.18 13.99
CA GLU A 376 21.65 -0.41 14.95
C GLU A 376 20.93 -1.05 16.13
N ARG A 377 19.95 -0.35 16.74
CA ARG A 377 19.15 -0.93 17.82
C ARG A 377 18.27 -2.08 17.35
N PHE A 378 17.72 -1.97 16.14
CA PHE A 378 16.94 -3.04 15.53
C PHE A 378 17.80 -4.28 15.30
N HIS A 379 19.02 -4.12 14.80
CA HIS A 379 20.02 -5.20 14.69
C HIS A 379 20.32 -5.84 16.04
N GLN A 380 20.60 -5.03 17.07
CA GLN A 380 20.91 -5.53 18.42
C GLN A 380 19.76 -6.36 19.04
N VAL A 381 18.52 -5.88 18.93
CA VAL A 381 17.35 -6.58 19.50
C VAL A 381 17.02 -7.86 18.72
N ASN A 382 17.40 -7.95 17.45
CA ASN A 382 17.15 -9.12 16.59
C ASN A 382 18.42 -9.92 16.26
N HIS A 383 19.49 -9.77 17.04
CA HIS A 383 20.81 -10.32 16.68
C HIS A 383 20.81 -11.84 16.46
N GLU A 384 19.96 -12.59 17.16
CA GLU A 384 19.83 -14.06 17.04
C GLU A 384 19.30 -14.51 15.66
N ILE A 385 18.49 -13.67 15.01
CA ILE A 385 17.84 -13.96 13.73
C ILE A 385 18.40 -13.09 12.60
N THR A 386 19.42 -12.28 12.86
CA THR A 386 19.99 -11.36 11.87
C THR A 386 21.04 -12.06 11.03
N VAL A 387 20.94 -11.93 9.71
CA VAL A 387 21.92 -12.42 8.75
C VAL A 387 22.87 -11.29 8.36
N GLY A 388 24.10 -11.35 8.88
CA GLY A 388 25.18 -10.44 8.52
C GLY A 388 25.19 -9.11 9.27
N GLN A 389 25.88 -8.13 8.68
CA GLN A 389 26.05 -6.79 9.23
C GLN A 389 25.08 -5.79 8.60
N ILE A 390 24.94 -4.62 9.22
CA ILE A 390 24.16 -3.51 8.69
C ILE A 390 24.84 -2.99 7.42
N VAL A 391 24.10 -2.94 6.31
CA VAL A 391 24.64 -2.48 5.01
C VAL A 391 24.00 -1.14 4.64
N LYS A 392 24.83 -0.15 4.32
CA LYS A 392 24.36 1.12 3.76
C LYS A 392 23.99 0.93 2.29
N VAL A 393 22.73 1.16 1.95
CA VAL A 393 22.18 1.03 0.59
C VAL A 393 21.67 2.37 0.09
N LYS A 394 21.70 2.58 -1.23
CA LYS A 394 21.13 3.78 -1.86
C LYS A 394 19.60 3.74 -1.73
N ASP A 395 19.00 4.87 -1.39
CA ASP A 395 17.55 4.99 -1.26
C ASP A 395 16.86 4.84 -2.61
N ARG A 396 16.10 3.76 -2.79
CA ARG A 396 15.34 3.45 -4.01
C ARG A 396 14.00 4.19 -4.10
N SER A 397 13.52 4.76 -2.98
CA SER A 397 12.24 5.48 -3.00
C SER A 397 12.26 6.78 -3.80
N GLN A 398 13.44 7.30 -4.13
CA GLN A 398 13.61 8.49 -4.98
C GLN A 398 13.79 8.15 -6.48
N SER A 399 14.08 6.89 -6.85
CA SER A 399 14.28 6.52 -8.26
C SER A 399 12.99 6.31 -9.04
N SER A 400 11.82 6.27 -8.38
CA SER A 400 10.52 6.02 -9.01
C SER A 400 9.76 7.30 -9.41
N GLN A 401 10.37 8.49 -9.25
CA GLN A 401 9.75 9.79 -9.52
C GLN A 401 10.35 10.55 -10.71
N ASN A 402 11.30 9.96 -11.45
CA ASN A 402 11.88 10.56 -12.65
C ASN A 402 11.40 9.89 -13.92
#